data_AF-A0A8K0W0E4-F1
#
_entry.id   AF-A0A8K0W0E4-F1
#
_cell.length_a   1.000
_cell.length_b   1.000
_cell.length_c   1.000
_cell.angle_alpha   90.00
_cell.angle_beta   90.00
_cell.angle_gamma   90.00
#
_symmetry.space_group_name_H-M   'P 1'
#
loop_
_entity.id
_entity.type
_entity.pdbx_description
1 polymer ?
#
loop_
_entity_poly.entity_id
_entity_poly.type
_entity_poly.pdbx_seq_one_letter_code
_entity_poly.pdbx_strand_id
1 'polypeptide(L)'
;MADNTLILDGDEPIDQVQLEDDLADMDLVADGDDEVEDIMDEAEAPDDPEDDDFKLDCYDDLGMVNDDEDEEEEEDQVFDPEYDDNIIGQKRKRVKPTFAAQTNRALQRSTLRTKADNGDPFILDEDAVLVTKPSSRVPGTFGRRDRKKGETLPAYHKRVSHELDSDDELMMNMREKGFSDRQIADRLAKEGRVRYDQKSISTRIMRIRLAQAENVDFLLREGYKEWEFEDDTLLMQAYALADIEINYEIERMRAWRFRKVSEYMRRLHKDALFSATACRERYNALSDGTARIPTDLDDDPDARRFELETYRETREQARNKEQAEKDTKEAIERQAKDEARTRNAQKSEEIAFKRQQKEEDKARCAMHRAAAAQVRSQRAKEHATARAQRNAQIKKQNEVAAKKANKGKNKDVASPKKVSFSSDALTLSNSKVTADTPDPRSYLNLSDLVKMCANRGLDTAGKLKHELLDCLKDADDEWSQSDLKKMCRTKGLNASGSKLQMKYHLALAAAQACGSFQAGFNVAQAEDEKMDVDEE
;
A
#
# COMPACT_ATOMS: atom_id res chain seq x y z
N MET A 1 -11.57 -60.37 31.93
CA MET A 1 -10.33 -59.62 31.62
C MET A 1 -10.72 -58.16 31.73
N ALA A 2 -9.90 -57.39 32.44
CA ALA A 2 -10.31 -56.21 33.19
C ALA A 2 -10.82 -55.04 32.32
N ASP A 3 -11.98 -54.50 32.72
CA ASP A 3 -12.52 -53.21 32.31
C ASP A 3 -11.84 -52.12 33.15
N ASN A 4 -11.09 -51.23 32.49
CA ASN A 4 -10.53 -50.02 33.11
C ASN A 4 -11.53 -48.87 32.89
N THR A 5 -12.49 -48.75 33.80
CA THR A 5 -13.32 -47.56 33.97
C THR A 5 -12.50 -46.48 34.69
N LEU A 6 -12.14 -45.44 33.94
CA LEU A 6 -11.42 -44.27 34.44
C LEU A 6 -12.43 -43.34 35.10
N ILE A 7 -12.47 -43.39 36.44
CA ILE A 7 -13.24 -42.49 37.31
C ILE A 7 -12.32 -41.30 37.60
N LEU A 8 -12.70 -40.10 37.14
CA LEU A 8 -12.09 -38.83 37.50
C LEU A 8 -12.98 -38.18 38.57
N ASP A 9 -12.72 -38.54 39.82
CA ASP A 9 -13.16 -37.78 40.99
C ASP A 9 -12.12 -36.67 41.23
N GLY A 10 -12.56 -35.42 41.17
CA GLY A 10 -11.70 -34.25 41.33
C GLY A 10 -12.50 -32.98 41.62
N ASP A 11 -13.40 -33.05 42.60
CA ASP A 11 -13.98 -31.87 43.25
C ASP A 11 -12.94 -31.29 44.23
N GLU A 12 -12.14 -30.33 43.76
CA GLU A 12 -11.45 -29.37 44.64
C GLU A 12 -12.16 -28.01 44.56
N PRO A 13 -12.60 -27.43 45.68
CA PRO A 13 -13.22 -26.11 45.69
C PRO A 13 -12.14 -25.04 45.42
N ILE A 14 -12.36 -24.26 44.37
CA ILE A 14 -11.55 -23.08 44.05
C ILE A 14 -11.72 -22.07 45.19
N ASP A 15 -10.63 -21.88 45.93
CA ASP A 15 -10.53 -20.89 47.01
C ASP A 15 -10.75 -19.47 46.46
N GLN A 16 -11.52 -18.71 47.23
CA GLN A 16 -11.82 -17.30 46.99
C GLN A 16 -10.52 -16.48 47.00
N VAL A 17 -10.10 -16.02 45.83
CA VAL A 17 -9.08 -14.97 45.73
C VAL A 17 -9.77 -13.63 46.07
N GLN A 18 -9.64 -13.22 47.33
CA GLN A 18 -9.88 -11.85 47.76
C GLN A 18 -8.79 -10.97 47.12
N LEU A 19 -9.18 -10.23 46.07
CA LEU A 19 -8.37 -9.15 45.51
C LEU A 19 -8.59 -7.92 46.41
N GLU A 20 -7.81 -7.83 47.49
CA GLU A 20 -7.77 -6.64 48.34
C GLU A 20 -6.99 -5.52 47.66
N ASP A 21 -7.57 -4.33 47.77
CA ASP A 21 -7.05 -3.02 47.39
C ASP A 21 -5.60 -2.80 47.86
N ASP A 22 -4.69 -2.59 46.91
CA ASP A 22 -3.42 -1.89 47.13
C ASP A 22 -3.16 -0.96 45.93
N LEU A 23 -3.89 0.15 45.92
CA LEU A 23 -3.70 1.30 45.01
C LEU A 23 -3.61 2.57 45.85
N ALA A 24 -2.55 2.65 46.65
CA ALA A 24 -2.08 3.87 47.30
C ALA A 24 -0.55 3.93 47.18
N ASP A 25 -0.04 5.13 46.93
CA ASP A 25 1.37 5.52 46.82
C ASP A 25 2.08 5.19 45.49
N MET A 26 1.84 6.03 44.48
CA MET A 26 2.96 6.49 43.64
C MET A 26 2.99 8.01 43.58
N ASP A 27 3.94 8.55 44.35
CA ASP A 27 4.22 9.97 44.51
C ASP A 27 4.52 10.66 43.18
N LEU A 28 3.83 11.79 43.03
CA LEU A 28 3.96 12.76 41.97
C LEU A 28 5.23 13.59 42.18
N VAL A 29 6.36 13.16 41.60
CA VAL A 29 7.56 14.00 41.52
C VAL A 29 7.43 14.94 40.33
N ALA A 30 7.01 16.16 40.64
CA ALA A 30 7.12 17.33 39.78
C ALA A 30 8.50 17.97 40.01
N ASP A 31 9.37 17.93 38.99
CA ASP A 31 10.30 19.02 38.62
C ASP A 31 11.18 18.57 37.43
N GLY A 32 11.21 19.35 36.36
CA GLY A 32 12.04 19.05 35.19
C GLY A 32 11.67 19.86 33.96
N ASP A 33 12.10 21.12 33.97
CA ASP A 33 12.03 22.14 32.91
C ASP A 33 12.74 21.73 31.61
N ASP A 34 12.45 22.51 30.55
CA ASP A 34 13.19 22.71 29.29
C ASP A 34 12.89 21.87 28.02
N GLU A 35 12.18 22.56 27.12
CA GLU A 35 12.32 22.66 25.66
C GLU A 35 12.04 21.44 24.76
N VAL A 36 10.76 21.30 24.38
CA VAL A 36 10.34 20.49 23.23
C VAL A 36 9.73 21.42 22.16
N GLU A 37 10.51 21.75 21.12
CA GLU A 37 10.02 22.44 19.92
C GLU A 37 9.23 21.48 19.01
N ASP A 38 7.94 21.75 18.86
CA ASP A 38 7.12 21.61 17.64
C ASP A 38 7.48 20.45 16.67
N ILE A 39 7.19 19.20 17.09
CA ILE A 39 7.00 18.06 16.19
C ILE A 39 5.49 17.81 16.05
N MET A 40 5.00 17.90 14.81
CA MET A 40 3.68 17.41 14.44
C MET A 40 3.73 15.88 14.43
N ASP A 41 3.27 15.28 15.53
CA ASP A 41 3.00 13.85 15.64
C ASP A 41 1.77 13.47 14.81
N GLU A 42 2.05 12.85 13.67
CA GLU A 42 1.18 11.86 13.06
C GLU A 42 1.34 10.58 13.90
N ALA A 43 0.50 10.46 14.93
CA ALA A 43 0.45 9.30 15.80
C ALA A 43 -0.03 8.09 15.00
N GLU A 44 0.93 7.25 14.61
CA GLU A 44 0.70 5.85 14.25
C GLU A 44 0.29 5.14 15.55
N ALA A 45 -0.99 4.74 15.60
CA ALA A 45 -1.56 4.04 16.75
C ALA A 45 -0.83 2.70 16.95
N PRO A 46 -0.68 2.23 18.20
CA PRO A 46 -0.11 0.91 18.47
C PRO A 46 -0.95 -0.17 17.77
N ASP A 47 -0.29 -1.06 17.04
CA ASP A 47 -0.88 -2.28 16.48
C ASP A 47 -1.51 -3.08 17.62
N ASP A 48 -2.84 -3.08 17.67
CA ASP A 48 -3.65 -3.89 18.56
C ASP A 48 -3.72 -5.32 17.97
N PRO A 49 -3.15 -6.34 18.65
CA PRO A 49 -3.11 -7.71 18.14
C PRO A 49 -4.47 -8.44 18.18
N GLU A 50 -5.59 -7.75 18.47
CA GLU A 50 -6.93 -8.33 18.54
C GLU A 50 -7.94 -7.82 17.47
N ASP A 51 -7.49 -7.07 16.45
CA ASP A 51 -8.38 -6.52 15.40
C ASP A 51 -8.69 -7.52 14.26
N ASP A 52 -8.99 -8.78 14.63
CA ASP A 52 -9.33 -9.88 13.71
C ASP A 52 -10.84 -9.99 13.43
N ASP A 53 -11.60 -8.93 13.71
CA ASP A 53 -13.05 -8.87 13.46
C ASP A 53 -13.37 -7.98 12.24
N PHE A 54 -12.64 -8.20 11.14
CA PHE A 54 -12.92 -7.62 9.82
C PHE A 54 -14.25 -8.16 9.26
N LYS A 55 -15.37 -7.65 9.81
CA LYS A 55 -16.71 -7.84 9.24
C LYS A 55 -16.84 -6.94 8.04
N LEU A 56 -16.75 -7.57 6.86
CA LEU A 56 -16.97 -6.99 5.55
C LEU A 56 -18.47 -6.65 5.33
N ASP A 57 -19.03 -5.81 6.18
CA ASP A 57 -20.42 -5.33 6.12
C ASP A 57 -20.53 -4.14 5.14
N CYS A 58 -20.27 -4.35 3.85
CA CYS A 58 -20.58 -3.34 2.82
C CYS A 58 -20.65 -3.81 1.35
N TYR A 59 -20.84 -5.11 1.08
CA TYR A 59 -21.00 -5.57 -0.31
C TYR A 59 -22.40 -5.39 -0.91
N ASP A 60 -23.39 -4.92 -0.14
CA ASP A 60 -24.77 -4.68 -0.63
C ASP A 60 -24.99 -3.29 -1.27
N ASP A 61 -24.00 -2.39 -1.26
CA ASP A 61 -24.09 -1.04 -1.89
C ASP A 61 -23.26 -0.92 -3.19
N LEU A 62 -22.65 -2.00 -3.66
CA LEU A 62 -22.09 -2.08 -5.01
C LEU A 62 -23.14 -2.66 -5.92
N GLY A 63 -23.98 -1.79 -6.50
CA GLY A 63 -24.97 -2.09 -7.53
C GLY A 63 -24.35 -2.69 -8.80
N MET A 64 -23.79 -3.88 -8.68
CA MET A 64 -23.44 -4.79 -9.74
C MET A 64 -24.75 -5.40 -10.21
N VAL A 65 -25.34 -4.74 -11.22
CA VAL A 65 -26.34 -5.35 -12.08
C VAL A 65 -25.68 -6.59 -12.68
N ASN A 66 -26.10 -7.77 -12.23
CA ASN A 66 -25.85 -9.01 -12.96
C ASN A 66 -26.68 -8.94 -14.25
N ASP A 67 -26.13 -8.30 -15.28
CA ASP A 67 -26.52 -8.50 -16.66
C ASP A 67 -26.02 -9.88 -17.07
N ASP A 68 -26.83 -10.90 -16.79
CA ASP A 68 -26.84 -12.19 -17.48
C ASP A 68 -28.32 -12.56 -17.72
N GLU A 69 -29.00 -11.75 -18.55
CA GLU A 69 -29.98 -12.24 -19.55
C GLU A 69 -29.13 -12.90 -20.67
N ASP A 70 -29.42 -14.09 -21.22
CA ASP A 70 -30.66 -14.58 -21.83
C ASP A 70 -30.75 -16.12 -21.59
N GLU A 71 -31.91 -16.76 -21.49
CA GLU A 71 -32.79 -17.17 -22.61
C GLU A 71 -34.03 -17.90 -22.06
N GLU A 72 -35.17 -17.73 -22.74
CA GLU A 72 -36.41 -18.55 -22.71
C GLU A 72 -37.33 -18.33 -21.47
N GLU A 73 -38.64 -18.07 -21.55
CA GLU A 73 -39.68 -18.24 -22.58
C GLU A 73 -40.92 -17.39 -22.19
N GLU A 74 -41.73 -17.12 -23.22
CA GLU A 74 -43.09 -16.54 -23.29
C GLU A 74 -44.08 -16.84 -22.14
N GLU A 75 -44.89 -15.85 -21.75
CA GLU A 75 -46.36 -15.79 -22.00
C GLU A 75 -47.04 -14.69 -21.14
N ASP A 76 -47.49 -13.63 -21.82
CA ASP A 76 -48.87 -13.11 -21.80
C ASP A 76 -49.67 -13.12 -20.48
N GLN A 77 -49.93 -11.93 -19.90
CA GLN A 77 -51.26 -11.30 -19.84
C GLN A 77 -51.45 -10.25 -18.71
N VAL A 78 -52.30 -9.27 -19.05
CA VAL A 78 -53.14 -8.40 -18.22
C VAL A 78 -52.58 -7.02 -17.81
N PHE A 79 -53.01 -6.10 -18.67
CA PHE A 79 -53.25 -4.67 -18.56
C PHE A 79 -53.90 -4.15 -17.25
N ASP A 80 -53.59 -2.88 -16.95
CA ASP A 80 -54.39 -1.84 -16.24
C ASP A 80 -54.15 -1.57 -14.73
N PRO A 81 -54.45 -0.36 -14.20
CA PRO A 81 -53.79 0.94 -14.48
C PRO A 81 -53.39 1.71 -13.20
N GLU A 82 -52.64 2.80 -13.41
CA GLU A 82 -52.61 4.04 -12.60
C GLU A 82 -52.70 3.90 -11.06
N TYR A 83 -51.53 3.95 -10.40
CA TYR A 83 -51.43 4.47 -9.03
C TYR A 83 -50.46 5.66 -8.99
N ASP A 84 -51.07 6.84 -8.97
CA ASP A 84 -50.47 8.12 -8.63
C ASP A 84 -50.47 8.24 -7.10
N ASP A 85 -49.37 7.89 -6.45
CA ASP A 85 -49.18 8.10 -5.01
C ASP A 85 -48.00 9.05 -4.74
N ASN A 86 -48.40 10.30 -4.47
CA ASN A 86 -47.60 11.33 -3.84
C ASN A 86 -47.11 10.87 -2.46
N ILE A 87 -45.90 10.32 -2.37
CA ILE A 87 -45.19 10.17 -1.09
C ILE A 87 -44.23 11.34 -0.90
N ILE A 88 -44.68 12.25 -0.04
CA ILE A 88 -43.92 13.37 0.52
C ILE A 88 -42.83 12.81 1.45
N GLY A 89 -41.57 13.14 1.15
CA GLY A 89 -40.57 13.36 2.19
C GLY A 89 -39.55 12.25 2.45
N GLN A 90 -38.58 12.07 1.56
CA GLN A 90 -37.18 11.77 1.96
C GLN A 90 -36.22 12.52 1.03
N LYS A 91 -35.49 13.50 1.58
CA LYS A 91 -34.45 14.25 0.87
C LYS A 91 -33.26 13.31 0.60
N ARG A 92 -33.20 12.74 -0.60
CA ARG A 92 -32.00 12.05 -1.10
C ARG A 92 -30.84 13.04 -1.17
N LYS A 93 -29.69 12.66 -0.60
CA LYS A 93 -28.43 13.41 -0.65
C LYS A 93 -28.01 13.57 -2.12
N ARG A 94 -27.74 14.80 -2.54
CA ARG A 94 -27.17 15.12 -3.86
C ARG A 94 -25.85 14.38 -4.05
N VAL A 95 -25.86 13.38 -4.93
CA VAL A 95 -24.64 12.82 -5.52
C VAL A 95 -23.95 13.93 -6.32
N LYS A 96 -22.70 14.24 -5.97
CA LYS A 96 -21.87 15.17 -6.73
C LYS A 96 -21.60 14.55 -8.12
N PRO A 97 -21.79 15.27 -9.23
CA PRO A 97 -21.47 14.74 -10.55
C PRO A 97 -19.95 14.63 -10.71
N THR A 98 -19.43 13.41 -10.80
CA THR A 98 -18.09 13.06 -11.27
C THR A 98 -18.00 13.24 -12.79
N PHE A 99 -18.20 14.47 -13.28
CA PHE A 99 -18.11 14.84 -14.70
C PHE A 99 -16.82 15.60 -15.04
N ALA A 100 -15.68 15.20 -14.48
CA ALA A 100 -14.40 15.86 -14.75
C ALA A 100 -13.27 14.92 -15.20
N ALA A 101 -13.58 13.72 -15.70
CA ALA A 101 -12.55 12.83 -16.28
C ALA A 101 -13.01 12.01 -17.50
N GLN A 102 -14.07 12.42 -18.21
CA GLN A 102 -14.36 11.84 -19.52
C GLN A 102 -13.56 12.57 -20.61
N THR A 103 -12.63 11.81 -21.17
CA THR A 103 -11.71 12.20 -22.25
C THR A 103 -12.42 12.89 -23.43
N ASN A 104 -11.78 13.92 -23.98
CA ASN A 104 -12.20 14.72 -25.16
C ASN A 104 -12.56 13.92 -26.43
N ARG A 105 -12.40 12.59 -26.42
CA ARG A 105 -12.59 11.72 -27.60
C ARG A 105 -14.05 11.32 -27.83
N ALA A 106 -14.86 11.22 -26.78
CA ALA A 106 -16.29 10.89 -26.91
C ALA A 106 -17.10 12.08 -27.46
N LEU A 107 -16.77 13.31 -27.04
CA LEU A 107 -17.39 14.54 -27.52
C LEU A 107 -17.05 14.84 -29.00
N GLN A 108 -15.86 14.45 -29.47
CA GLN A 108 -15.49 14.54 -30.89
C GLN A 108 -16.28 13.57 -31.78
N ARG A 109 -16.71 12.41 -31.26
CA ARG A 109 -17.53 11.46 -32.03
C ARG A 109 -19.00 11.88 -32.13
N SER A 110 -19.56 12.50 -31.08
CA SER A 110 -20.95 13.00 -31.16
C SER A 110 -21.06 14.24 -32.06
N THR A 111 -20.06 15.13 -32.05
CA THR A 111 -20.04 16.33 -32.90
C THR A 111 -19.81 16.04 -34.40
N LEU A 112 -19.23 14.89 -34.74
CA LEU A 112 -19.12 14.42 -36.14
C LEU A 112 -20.41 13.77 -36.65
N ARG A 113 -21.29 13.28 -35.77
CA ARG A 113 -22.60 12.73 -36.19
C ARG A 113 -23.65 13.81 -36.46
N THR A 114 -23.51 15.00 -35.89
CA THR A 114 -24.46 16.11 -36.07
C THR A 114 -24.13 17.04 -37.25
N LYS A 115 -23.22 16.66 -38.15
CA LYS A 115 -22.85 17.44 -39.34
C LYS A 115 -23.14 16.73 -40.68
N ALA A 116 -24.03 15.75 -40.69
CA ALA A 116 -24.56 15.17 -41.92
C ALA A 116 -26.02 15.60 -42.10
N ASP A 117 -26.24 16.36 -43.18
CA ASP A 117 -27.50 16.65 -43.87
C ASP A 117 -28.75 17.08 -43.07
N ASN A 118 -28.88 18.40 -42.92
CA ASN A 118 -30.18 19.06 -43.00
C ASN A 118 -30.54 19.20 -44.48
N GLY A 119 -31.32 18.27 -45.05
CA GLY A 119 -31.68 18.37 -46.46
C GLY A 119 -32.73 17.43 -47.03
N ASP A 120 -32.98 16.24 -46.45
CA ASP A 120 -33.96 15.31 -47.02
C ASP A 120 -35.10 15.01 -46.04
N PRO A 121 -36.35 15.43 -46.34
CA PRO A 121 -37.51 14.99 -45.59
C PRO A 121 -37.73 13.49 -45.83
N PHE A 122 -37.83 12.76 -44.73
CA PHE A 122 -38.12 11.33 -44.67
C PHE A 122 -39.52 11.06 -45.25
N ILE A 123 -39.58 10.79 -46.57
CA ILE A 123 -40.76 10.28 -47.26
C ILE A 123 -40.75 8.76 -47.10
N LEU A 124 -41.73 8.24 -46.36
CA LEU A 124 -42.09 6.83 -46.35
C LEU A 124 -42.75 6.50 -47.69
N ASP A 125 -41.95 6.11 -48.68
CA ASP A 125 -42.43 5.44 -49.89
C ASP A 125 -42.77 3.99 -49.54
N GLU A 126 -44.03 3.76 -49.19
CA GLU A 126 -44.68 2.45 -49.16
C GLU A 126 -44.87 1.93 -50.60
N ASP A 127 -43.83 1.41 -51.25
CA ASP A 127 -43.95 0.49 -52.42
C ASP A 127 -42.59 -0.07 -52.91
N ALA A 128 -41.71 -0.47 -51.98
CA ALA A 128 -40.44 -1.12 -52.33
C ALA A 128 -40.61 -2.65 -52.46
N VAL A 129 -40.88 -3.09 -53.70
CA VAL A 129 -40.81 -4.49 -54.16
C VAL A 129 -39.54 -5.18 -53.65
N LEU A 130 -39.72 -6.28 -52.92
CA LEU A 130 -38.68 -7.17 -52.39
C LEU A 130 -37.74 -7.67 -53.50
N VAL A 131 -36.63 -6.97 -53.74
CA VAL A 131 -35.53 -7.47 -54.59
C VAL A 131 -34.69 -8.45 -53.76
N THR A 132 -35.09 -9.72 -53.81
CA THR A 132 -34.28 -10.85 -53.35
C THR A 132 -33.02 -10.96 -54.19
N LYS A 133 -31.88 -10.47 -53.67
CA LYS A 133 -30.58 -10.73 -54.30
C LYS A 133 -30.24 -12.22 -54.14
N PRO A 134 -29.96 -12.96 -55.22
CA PRO A 134 -29.60 -14.37 -55.11
C PRO A 134 -28.27 -14.50 -54.38
N SER A 135 -28.29 -15.20 -53.23
CA SER A 135 -27.09 -15.56 -52.49
C SER A 135 -26.19 -16.41 -53.38
N SER A 136 -24.96 -15.94 -53.67
CA SER A 136 -23.95 -16.65 -54.44
C SER A 136 -23.29 -17.81 -53.68
N ARG A 137 -23.99 -18.41 -52.70
CA ARG A 137 -23.50 -19.58 -51.97
C ARG A 137 -23.63 -20.79 -52.89
N VAL A 138 -22.50 -21.21 -53.45
CA VAL A 138 -22.33 -22.56 -53.99
C VAL A 138 -22.43 -23.55 -52.83
N PRO A 139 -23.45 -24.42 -52.77
CA PRO A 139 -23.56 -25.46 -51.76
C PRO A 139 -22.41 -26.44 -51.91
N GLY A 140 -21.65 -26.69 -50.83
CA GLY A 140 -20.58 -27.69 -50.81
C GLY A 140 -19.16 -27.16 -50.62
N THR A 141 -18.94 -25.84 -50.56
CA THR A 141 -17.66 -25.27 -50.10
C THR A 141 -17.88 -24.43 -48.86
N PHE A 142 -17.79 -25.07 -47.69
CA PHE A 142 -17.79 -24.37 -46.39
C PHE A 142 -16.58 -23.42 -46.34
N GLY A 143 -16.84 -22.16 -46.70
CA GLY A 143 -16.10 -20.94 -46.43
C GLY A 143 -14.60 -21.04 -46.17
N ARG A 144 -13.78 -20.98 -47.24
CA ARG A 144 -12.40 -20.49 -47.16
C ARG A 144 -11.99 -19.84 -48.48
N ARG A 145 -12.41 -18.59 -48.74
CA ARG A 145 -11.92 -17.86 -49.93
C ARG A 145 -11.36 -16.46 -49.73
N ASP A 146 -11.44 -15.88 -48.53
CA ASP A 146 -10.83 -14.57 -48.25
C ASP A 146 -9.78 -14.64 -47.13
N ARG A 147 -8.87 -15.63 -47.20
CA ARG A 147 -7.72 -15.65 -46.30
C ARG A 147 -6.67 -14.66 -46.81
N LYS A 148 -6.36 -13.63 -46.03
CA LYS A 148 -5.27 -12.71 -46.36
C LYS A 148 -3.95 -13.48 -46.46
N LYS A 149 -3.08 -13.08 -47.39
CA LYS A 149 -1.75 -13.68 -47.58
C LYS A 149 -0.94 -13.54 -46.27
N GLY A 150 -0.89 -14.62 -45.46
CA GLY A 150 -0.29 -14.63 -44.13
C GLY A 150 -1.19 -15.15 -43.00
N GLU A 151 -2.49 -15.38 -43.26
CA GLU A 151 -3.36 -16.09 -42.32
C GLU A 151 -2.85 -17.51 -42.12
N THR A 152 -2.70 -17.87 -40.85
CA THR A 152 -2.22 -19.17 -40.41
C THR A 152 -3.12 -20.24 -41.02
N LEU A 153 -2.54 -21.10 -41.85
CA LEU A 153 -3.19 -22.38 -42.11
C LEU A 153 -3.45 -22.99 -40.72
N PRO A 154 -4.63 -23.59 -40.46
CA PRO A 154 -4.83 -24.42 -39.27
C PRO A 154 -3.65 -25.37 -39.28
N ALA A 155 -2.73 -25.15 -38.33
CA ALA A 155 -1.49 -25.91 -38.27
C ALA A 155 -1.91 -27.37 -38.40
N TYR A 156 -1.44 -28.03 -39.47
CA TYR A 156 -1.75 -29.45 -39.71
C TYR A 156 -1.61 -30.14 -38.37
N HIS A 157 -2.71 -30.71 -37.86
CA HIS A 157 -2.79 -31.22 -36.50
C HIS A 157 -1.78 -32.36 -36.32
N LYS A 158 -0.53 -32.00 -35.99
CA LYS A 158 0.43 -32.93 -35.43
C LYS A 158 -0.22 -33.48 -34.17
N ARG A 159 -0.32 -34.81 -34.11
CA ARG A 159 -0.85 -35.50 -32.93
C ARG A 159 0.04 -35.13 -31.74
N VAL A 160 -0.59 -34.91 -30.61
CA VAL A 160 0.13 -34.65 -29.37
C VAL A 160 0.64 -36.00 -28.88
N SER A 161 1.95 -36.13 -28.77
CA SER A 161 2.65 -37.29 -28.22
C SER A 161 3.21 -36.96 -26.83
N HIS A 162 3.60 -37.99 -26.08
CA HIS A 162 4.33 -37.83 -24.83
C HIS A 162 5.78 -37.35 -25.07
N GLU A 163 6.38 -37.74 -26.20
CA GLU A 163 7.62 -37.17 -26.71
C GLU A 163 7.35 -35.75 -27.23
N LEU A 164 8.02 -34.76 -26.64
CA LEU A 164 7.83 -33.36 -26.99
C LEU A 164 8.54 -33.06 -28.32
N ASP A 165 7.78 -32.58 -29.30
CA ASP A 165 8.35 -31.93 -30.48
C ASP A 165 9.09 -30.65 -30.07
N SER A 166 10.05 -30.18 -30.87
CA SER A 166 10.77 -28.93 -30.59
C SER A 166 9.86 -27.71 -30.38
N ASP A 167 8.68 -27.68 -31.02
CA ASP A 167 7.68 -26.64 -30.80
C ASP A 167 6.94 -26.82 -29.46
N ASP A 168 6.63 -28.05 -29.08
CA ASP A 168 5.95 -28.41 -27.84
C ASP A 168 6.85 -28.17 -26.62
N GLU A 169 8.15 -28.48 -26.73
CA GLU A 169 9.17 -28.13 -25.74
C GLU A 169 9.24 -26.62 -25.50
N LEU A 170 9.24 -25.82 -26.57
CA LEU A 170 9.29 -24.36 -26.44
C LEU A 170 8.02 -23.81 -25.80
N MET A 171 6.85 -24.35 -26.17
CA MET A 171 5.57 -23.96 -25.57
C MET A 171 5.53 -24.27 -24.07
N MET A 172 5.96 -25.46 -23.65
CA MET A 172 6.03 -25.86 -22.23
C MET A 172 7.01 -24.98 -21.45
N ASN A 173 8.24 -24.82 -21.95
CA ASN A 173 9.28 -23.98 -21.33
C ASN A 173 8.84 -22.52 -21.16
N MET A 174 8.12 -21.96 -22.13
CA MET A 174 7.58 -20.61 -22.00
C MET A 174 6.41 -20.54 -21.02
N ARG A 175 5.56 -21.57 -20.97
CA ARG A 175 4.45 -21.58 -20.03
C ARG A 175 4.91 -21.66 -18.59
N GLU A 176 5.94 -22.47 -18.31
CA GLU A 176 6.57 -22.58 -16.99
C GLU A 176 7.23 -21.27 -16.54
N LYS A 177 7.76 -20.49 -17.50
CA LYS A 177 8.29 -19.14 -17.25
C LYS A 177 7.21 -18.06 -17.10
N GLY A 178 5.92 -18.41 -17.15
CA GLY A 178 4.80 -17.49 -16.96
C GLY A 178 4.46 -16.62 -18.17
N PHE A 179 4.92 -16.97 -19.39
CA PHE A 179 4.54 -16.23 -20.59
C PHE A 179 3.06 -16.46 -20.94
N SER A 180 2.38 -15.41 -21.38
CA SER A 180 0.99 -15.49 -21.87
C SER A 180 0.90 -16.22 -23.21
N ASP A 181 -0.25 -16.83 -23.49
CA ASP A 181 -0.49 -17.57 -24.75
C ASP A 181 -0.22 -16.72 -25.99
N ARG A 182 -0.47 -15.40 -25.93
CA ARG A 182 -0.18 -14.47 -27.02
C ARG A 182 1.32 -14.35 -27.27
N GLN A 183 2.10 -14.18 -26.22
CA GLN A 183 3.56 -14.05 -26.31
C GLN A 183 4.19 -15.34 -26.82
N ILE A 184 3.64 -16.50 -26.44
CA ILE A 184 4.06 -17.80 -26.95
C ILE A 184 3.80 -17.89 -28.46
N ALA A 185 2.59 -17.55 -28.91
CA ALA A 185 2.24 -17.53 -30.35
C ALA A 185 3.17 -16.61 -31.15
N ASP A 186 3.38 -15.38 -30.65
CA ASP A 186 4.22 -14.37 -31.30
C ASP A 186 5.68 -14.83 -31.36
N ARG A 187 6.20 -15.49 -30.32
CA ARG A 187 7.57 -16.02 -30.30
C ARG A 187 7.75 -17.17 -31.28
N LEU A 188 6.80 -18.11 -31.34
CA LEU A 188 6.81 -19.21 -32.32
C LEU A 188 6.80 -18.65 -33.75
N ALA A 189 5.97 -17.63 -34.02
CA ALA A 189 5.93 -16.96 -35.31
C ALA A 189 7.24 -16.23 -35.64
N LYS A 190 7.88 -15.60 -34.63
CA LYS A 190 9.16 -14.87 -34.77
C LYS A 190 10.34 -15.81 -35.05
N GLU A 191 10.36 -16.98 -34.42
CA GLU A 191 11.38 -18.01 -34.66
C GLU A 191 11.19 -18.77 -35.98
N GLY A 192 10.14 -18.45 -36.74
CA GLY A 192 9.84 -19.11 -38.02
C GLY A 192 9.26 -20.52 -37.87
N ARG A 193 8.82 -20.89 -36.66
CA ARG A 193 8.18 -22.16 -36.33
C ARG A 193 6.71 -22.18 -36.80
N VAL A 194 6.01 -23.28 -36.51
CA VAL A 194 4.58 -23.41 -36.83
C VAL A 194 3.80 -22.28 -36.14
N ARG A 195 3.00 -21.57 -36.93
CA ARG A 195 2.19 -20.45 -36.41
C ARG A 195 0.91 -21.00 -35.76
N TYR A 196 0.94 -21.11 -34.44
CA TYR A 196 -0.23 -21.45 -33.63
C TYR A 196 -1.14 -20.24 -33.43
N ASP A 197 -2.44 -20.49 -33.31
CA ASP A 197 -3.38 -19.47 -32.84
C ASP A 197 -3.26 -19.31 -31.32
N GLN A 198 -3.33 -18.09 -30.81
CA GLN A 198 -3.25 -17.77 -29.38
C GLN A 198 -4.22 -18.63 -28.57
N LYS A 199 -5.46 -18.78 -29.04
CA LYS A 199 -6.50 -19.56 -28.34
C LYS A 199 -6.20 -21.06 -28.28
N SER A 200 -5.36 -21.56 -29.18
CA SER A 200 -5.06 -22.99 -29.32
C SER A 200 -3.89 -23.47 -28.47
N ILE A 201 -3.06 -22.54 -27.97
CA ILE A 201 -1.83 -22.86 -27.24
C ILE A 201 -2.12 -23.50 -25.89
N SER A 202 -3.02 -22.92 -25.08
CA SER A 202 -3.40 -23.48 -23.78
C SER A 202 -3.99 -24.89 -23.92
N THR A 203 -4.89 -25.11 -24.86
CA THR A 203 -5.47 -26.42 -25.14
C THR A 203 -4.43 -27.43 -25.65
N ARG A 204 -3.42 -26.99 -26.42
CA ARG A 204 -2.33 -27.87 -26.87
C ARG A 204 -1.42 -28.26 -25.70
N ILE A 205 -1.01 -27.30 -24.87
CA ILE A 205 -0.23 -27.52 -23.64
C ILE A 205 -0.95 -28.49 -22.69
N MET A 206 -2.25 -28.31 -22.48
CA MET A 206 -3.05 -29.21 -21.64
C MET A 206 -3.03 -30.64 -22.16
N ARG A 207 -3.21 -30.83 -23.47
CA ARG A 207 -3.15 -32.17 -24.09
C ARG A 207 -1.75 -32.79 -23.99
N ILE A 208 -0.69 -31.99 -24.07
CA ILE A 208 0.69 -32.46 -23.90
C ILE A 208 0.87 -32.99 -22.48
N ARG A 209 0.44 -32.23 -21.47
CA ARG A 209 0.50 -32.66 -20.06
C ARG A 209 -0.29 -33.94 -19.81
N LEU A 210 -1.48 -34.07 -20.41
CA LEU A 210 -2.25 -35.31 -20.33
C LEU A 210 -1.52 -36.50 -20.97
N ALA A 211 -0.95 -36.32 -22.17
CA ALA A 211 -0.18 -37.38 -22.82
C ALA A 211 1.08 -37.77 -22.02
N GLN A 212 1.75 -36.81 -21.37
CA GLN A 212 2.87 -37.08 -20.48
C GLN A 212 2.42 -37.84 -19.22
N ALA A 213 1.31 -37.43 -18.60
CA ALA A 213 0.74 -38.13 -17.44
C ALA A 213 0.33 -39.57 -17.79
N GLU A 214 -0.36 -39.78 -18.92
CA GLU A 214 -0.72 -41.11 -19.41
C GLU A 214 0.51 -42.00 -19.66
N ASN A 215 1.62 -41.41 -20.15
CA ASN A 215 2.86 -42.15 -20.31
C ASN A 215 3.51 -42.50 -18.96
N VAL A 216 3.47 -41.61 -17.98
CA VAL A 216 3.94 -41.90 -16.62
C VAL A 216 3.08 -43.02 -15.98
N ASP A 217 1.77 -42.96 -16.14
CA ASP A 217 0.86 -44.03 -15.68
C ASP A 217 1.16 -45.37 -16.35
N PHE A 218 1.48 -45.35 -17.65
CA PHE A 218 1.92 -46.54 -18.38
C PHE A 218 3.24 -47.08 -17.82
N LEU A 219 4.24 -46.22 -17.60
CA LEU A 219 5.53 -46.62 -17.03
C LEU A 219 5.40 -47.20 -15.61
N LEU A 220 4.53 -46.61 -14.78
CA LEU A 220 4.21 -47.14 -13.44
C LEU A 220 3.53 -48.50 -13.53
N ARG A 221 2.57 -48.67 -14.46
CA ARG A 221 1.84 -49.93 -14.64
C ARG A 221 2.75 -51.07 -15.13
N GLU A 222 3.67 -50.77 -16.03
CA GLU A 222 4.64 -51.75 -16.55
C GLU A 222 5.83 -51.97 -15.60
N GLY A 223 5.95 -51.20 -14.52
CA GLY A 223 7.04 -51.30 -13.55
C GLY A 223 8.38 -50.73 -14.04
N TYR A 224 8.37 -49.89 -15.08
CA TYR A 224 9.56 -49.14 -15.52
C TYR A 224 9.84 -47.92 -14.64
N LYS A 225 8.80 -47.41 -13.98
CA LYS A 225 8.89 -46.35 -12.97
C LYS A 225 8.26 -46.90 -11.68
N GLU A 226 8.83 -46.53 -10.55
CA GLU A 226 8.29 -46.83 -9.23
C GLU A 226 7.99 -45.52 -8.49
N TRP A 227 7.11 -45.58 -7.49
CA TRP A 227 6.83 -44.45 -6.62
C TRP A 227 8.00 -44.24 -5.66
N GLU A 228 8.49 -43.01 -5.57
CA GLU A 228 9.53 -42.64 -4.62
C GLU A 228 8.91 -42.14 -3.31
N PHE A 229 9.67 -42.20 -2.22
CA PHE A 229 9.21 -41.69 -0.93
C PHE A 229 8.84 -40.20 -0.98
N GLU A 230 9.59 -39.39 -1.75
CA GLU A 230 9.29 -37.97 -1.95
C GLU A 230 7.93 -37.78 -2.63
N ASP A 231 7.61 -38.61 -3.63
CA ASP A 231 6.31 -38.60 -4.31
C ASP A 231 5.16 -38.94 -3.34
N ASP A 232 5.36 -39.92 -2.44
CA ASP A 232 4.38 -40.27 -1.41
C ASP A 232 4.13 -39.10 -0.43
N THR A 233 5.18 -38.40 0.00
CA THR A 233 5.01 -37.22 0.87
C THR A 233 4.26 -36.09 0.17
N LEU A 234 4.57 -35.86 -1.10
CA LEU A 234 3.90 -34.85 -1.93
C LEU A 234 2.44 -35.23 -2.19
N LEU A 235 2.17 -36.52 -2.43
CA LEU A 235 0.82 -37.04 -2.61
C LEU A 235 -0.03 -36.82 -1.35
N MET A 236 0.51 -37.12 -0.16
CA MET A 236 -0.20 -36.91 1.10
C MET A 236 -0.49 -35.41 1.35
N GLN A 237 0.46 -34.53 1.03
CA GLN A 237 0.26 -33.08 1.14
C GLN A 237 -0.81 -32.58 0.14
N ALA A 238 -0.74 -33.02 -1.11
CA ALA A 238 -1.70 -32.65 -2.15
C ALA A 238 -3.11 -33.14 -1.81
N TYR A 239 -3.23 -34.36 -1.28
CA TYR A 239 -4.49 -34.93 -0.81
C TYR A 239 -5.09 -34.09 0.33
N ALA A 240 -4.29 -33.72 1.32
CA ALA A 240 -4.77 -32.88 2.43
C ALA A 240 -5.27 -31.50 1.96
N LEU A 241 -4.57 -30.87 1.00
CA LEU A 241 -5.02 -29.60 0.41
C LEU A 241 -6.33 -29.75 -0.36
N ALA A 242 -6.46 -30.80 -1.18
CA ALA A 242 -7.69 -31.09 -1.91
C ALA A 242 -8.87 -31.33 -0.97
N ASP A 243 -8.65 -32.05 0.14
CA ASP A 243 -9.68 -32.29 1.15
C ASP A 243 -10.15 -30.98 1.81
N ILE A 244 -9.25 -30.04 2.07
CA ILE A 244 -9.62 -28.72 2.61
C ILE A 244 -10.53 -27.97 1.63
N GLU A 245 -10.16 -27.90 0.35
CA GLU A 245 -10.96 -27.24 -0.69
C GLU A 245 -12.34 -27.89 -0.85
N ILE A 246 -12.38 -29.22 -0.93
CA ILE A 246 -13.64 -29.99 -1.04
C ILE A 246 -14.52 -29.78 0.19
N ASN A 247 -13.94 -29.79 1.40
CA ASN A 247 -14.70 -29.57 2.62
C ASN A 247 -15.31 -28.16 2.65
N TYR A 248 -14.57 -27.14 2.22
CA TYR A 248 -15.10 -25.79 2.09
C TYR A 248 -16.28 -25.73 1.09
N GLU A 249 -16.17 -26.39 -0.06
CA GLU A 249 -17.27 -26.47 -1.03
C GLU A 249 -18.48 -27.23 -0.47
N ILE A 250 -18.26 -28.33 0.25
CA ILE A 250 -19.31 -29.09 0.92
C ILE A 250 -20.02 -28.21 1.95
N GLU A 251 -19.29 -27.44 2.76
CA GLU A 251 -19.85 -26.52 3.74
C GLU A 251 -20.65 -25.40 3.07
N ARG A 252 -20.11 -24.82 1.99
CA ARG A 252 -20.83 -23.84 1.16
C ARG A 252 -22.13 -24.41 0.61
N MET A 253 -22.10 -25.64 0.08
CA MET A 253 -23.29 -26.33 -0.43
C MET A 253 -24.28 -26.68 0.68
N ARG A 254 -23.80 -27.06 1.88
CA ARG A 254 -24.65 -27.27 3.07
C ARG A 254 -25.33 -25.98 3.52
N ALA A 255 -24.62 -24.87 3.52
CA ALA A 255 -25.19 -23.55 3.82
C ALA A 255 -26.22 -23.13 2.75
N TRP A 256 -25.90 -23.37 1.47
CA TRP A 256 -26.79 -23.05 0.36
C TRP A 256 -28.06 -23.91 0.32
N ARG A 257 -27.97 -25.19 0.73
CA ARG A 257 -29.12 -26.10 0.86
C ARG A 257 -30.25 -25.46 1.63
N PHE A 258 -29.98 -24.85 2.78
CA PHE A 258 -31.04 -24.26 3.61
C PHE A 258 -31.62 -22.95 3.05
N ARG A 259 -30.87 -22.23 2.21
CA ARG A 259 -31.45 -21.14 1.40
C ARG A 259 -32.51 -21.69 0.46
N LYS A 260 -32.20 -22.77 -0.25
CA LYS A 260 -33.17 -23.47 -1.12
C LYS A 260 -34.33 -24.07 -0.34
N VAL A 261 -34.10 -24.66 0.83
CA VAL A 261 -35.18 -25.15 1.70
C VAL A 261 -36.13 -24.01 2.08
N SER A 262 -35.62 -22.85 2.53
CA SER A 262 -36.47 -21.71 2.88
C SER A 262 -37.28 -21.18 1.69
N GLU A 263 -36.69 -21.17 0.49
CA GLU A 263 -37.38 -20.81 -0.76
C GLU A 263 -38.50 -21.81 -1.09
N TYR A 264 -38.24 -23.12 -1.01
CA TYR A 264 -39.24 -24.15 -1.22
C TYR A 264 -40.35 -24.13 -0.16
N MET A 265 -40.02 -23.86 1.10
CA MET A 265 -41.04 -23.69 2.15
C MET A 265 -42.00 -22.55 1.84
N ARG A 266 -41.50 -21.42 1.31
CA ARG A 266 -42.33 -20.28 0.87
C ARG A 266 -43.19 -20.62 -0.35
N ARG A 267 -42.66 -21.43 -1.27
CA ARG A 267 -43.42 -21.92 -2.44
C ARG A 267 -44.58 -22.84 -2.03
N LEU A 268 -44.35 -23.71 -1.03
CA LEU A 268 -45.37 -24.62 -0.51
C LEU A 268 -46.41 -23.88 0.37
N HIS A 269 -45.95 -22.96 1.21
CA HIS A 269 -46.78 -22.17 2.11
C HIS A 269 -46.34 -20.70 2.10
N LYS A 270 -47.19 -19.83 1.53
CA LYS A 270 -46.87 -18.39 1.35
C LYS A 270 -46.61 -17.67 2.68
N ASP A 271 -47.26 -18.10 3.75
CA ASP A 271 -47.13 -17.51 5.08
C ASP A 271 -45.88 -18.00 5.84
N ALA A 272 -45.21 -19.05 5.34
CA ALA A 272 -44.01 -19.61 5.95
C ALA A 272 -42.76 -18.79 5.59
N LEU A 273 -42.68 -17.56 6.10
CA LEU A 273 -41.58 -16.62 5.88
C LEU A 273 -40.35 -16.91 6.78
N PHE A 274 -40.00 -18.17 6.95
CA PHE A 274 -38.82 -18.56 7.72
C PHE A 274 -37.53 -18.19 6.98
N SER A 275 -36.49 -17.84 7.73
CA SER A 275 -35.14 -17.64 7.21
C SER A 275 -34.44 -18.98 6.99
N ALA A 276 -33.40 -19.00 6.15
CA ALA A 276 -32.56 -20.18 5.95
C ALA A 276 -31.96 -20.70 7.27
N THR A 277 -31.57 -19.79 8.17
CA THR A 277 -31.04 -20.13 9.50
C THR A 277 -32.08 -20.80 10.38
N ALA A 278 -33.30 -20.26 10.46
CA ALA A 278 -34.39 -20.86 11.22
C ALA A 278 -34.77 -22.26 10.71
N CYS A 279 -34.79 -22.45 9.38
CA CYS A 279 -35.01 -23.76 8.77
C CYS A 279 -33.89 -24.75 9.14
N ARG A 280 -32.63 -24.31 9.14
CA ARG A 280 -31.47 -25.13 9.51
C ARG A 280 -31.52 -25.56 10.96
N GLU A 281 -31.71 -24.63 11.88
CA GLU A 281 -31.78 -24.88 13.32
C GLU A 281 -32.92 -25.85 13.64
N ARG A 282 -34.10 -25.62 13.05
CA ARG A 282 -35.26 -26.51 13.26
C ARG A 282 -35.01 -27.91 12.70
N TYR A 283 -34.42 -28.02 11.51
CA TYR A 283 -34.09 -29.32 10.91
C TYR A 283 -33.06 -30.09 11.74
N ASN A 284 -32.01 -29.41 12.21
CA ASN A 284 -31.00 -30.02 13.07
C ASN A 284 -31.63 -30.50 14.38
N ALA A 285 -32.40 -29.65 15.05
CA ALA A 285 -33.09 -30.05 16.28
C ALA A 285 -34.04 -31.23 16.05
N LEU A 286 -34.71 -31.30 14.89
CA LEU A 286 -35.57 -32.44 14.53
C LEU A 286 -34.74 -33.71 14.29
N SER A 287 -33.60 -33.58 13.61
CA SER A 287 -32.68 -34.70 13.32
C SER A 287 -32.04 -35.25 14.60
N ASP A 288 -31.70 -34.37 15.53
CA ASP A 288 -31.08 -34.70 16.81
C ASP A 288 -32.11 -35.17 17.87
N GLY A 289 -33.41 -35.04 17.58
CA GLY A 289 -34.49 -35.34 18.52
C GLY A 289 -34.64 -34.32 19.65
N THR A 290 -33.95 -33.18 19.59
CA THR A 290 -34.01 -32.08 20.56
C THR A 290 -35.01 -30.99 20.15
N ALA A 291 -35.75 -31.19 19.07
CA ALA A 291 -36.73 -30.24 18.58
C ALA A 291 -37.82 -29.97 19.60
N ARG A 292 -37.97 -28.69 19.94
CA ARG A 292 -39.06 -28.23 20.79
C ARG A 292 -40.41 -28.50 20.10
N ILE A 293 -41.27 -29.28 20.76
CA ILE A 293 -42.65 -29.59 20.33
C ILE A 293 -43.40 -28.27 20.12
N PRO A 294 -44.26 -28.04 19.11
CA PRO A 294 -45.04 -26.80 19.02
C PRO A 294 -45.91 -26.55 20.27
N THR A 295 -46.11 -25.28 20.67
CA THR A 295 -46.82 -24.92 21.92
C THR A 295 -48.25 -25.46 21.98
N ASP A 296 -48.94 -25.58 20.85
CA ASP A 296 -50.33 -26.09 20.79
C ASP A 296 -50.44 -27.61 20.97
N LEU A 297 -49.32 -28.32 20.87
CA LEU A 297 -49.23 -29.78 21.01
C LEU A 297 -48.49 -30.20 22.29
N ASP A 298 -48.15 -29.23 23.14
CA ASP A 298 -47.49 -29.49 24.42
C ASP A 298 -48.50 -29.91 25.49
N ASP A 299 -48.04 -30.66 26.50
CA ASP A 299 -48.89 -31.18 27.57
C ASP A 299 -49.48 -30.05 28.42
N ASP A 300 -48.71 -28.97 28.64
CA ASP A 300 -49.10 -27.76 29.38
C ASP A 300 -48.87 -26.46 28.56
N PRO A 301 -49.84 -26.03 27.74
CA PRO A 301 -49.66 -24.89 26.84
C PRO A 301 -49.51 -23.53 27.56
N ASP A 302 -50.12 -23.37 28.73
CA ASP A 302 -50.11 -22.10 29.48
C ASP A 302 -48.77 -21.85 30.15
N ALA A 303 -48.18 -22.86 30.79
CA ALA A 303 -46.84 -22.77 31.36
C ALA A 303 -45.81 -22.38 30.29
N ARG A 304 -45.97 -22.93 29.08
CA ARG A 304 -45.09 -22.65 27.96
C ARG A 304 -45.24 -21.25 27.37
N ARG A 305 -46.45 -20.70 27.35
CA ARG A 305 -46.67 -19.30 26.96
C ARG A 305 -45.94 -18.36 27.91
N PHE A 306 -45.99 -18.64 29.21
CA PHE A 306 -45.26 -17.88 30.23
C PHE A 306 -43.73 -17.96 30.04
N GLU A 307 -43.18 -19.15 29.77
CA GLU A 307 -41.75 -19.28 29.43
C GLU A 307 -41.34 -18.50 28.17
N LEU A 308 -42.20 -18.47 27.15
CA LEU A 308 -41.94 -17.69 25.94
C LEU A 308 -41.98 -16.18 26.20
N GLU A 309 -42.88 -15.71 27.06
CA GLU A 309 -42.96 -14.30 27.46
C GLU A 309 -41.72 -13.88 28.25
N THR A 310 -41.31 -14.67 29.25
CA THR A 310 -40.07 -14.41 30.00
C THR A 310 -38.82 -14.44 29.12
N TYR A 311 -38.74 -15.36 28.15
CA TYR A 311 -37.65 -15.37 27.16
C TYR A 311 -37.65 -14.10 26.27
N ARG A 312 -38.84 -13.62 25.88
CA ARG A 312 -38.96 -12.36 25.11
C ARG A 312 -38.49 -11.16 25.92
N GLU A 313 -38.93 -11.05 27.17
CA GLU A 313 -38.55 -9.97 28.09
C GLU A 313 -37.04 -9.97 28.33
N THR A 314 -36.44 -11.13 28.60
CA THR A 314 -34.98 -11.25 28.83
C THR A 314 -34.18 -10.89 27.57
N ARG A 315 -34.60 -11.31 26.36
CA ARG A 315 -33.90 -10.89 25.14
C ARG A 315 -34.11 -9.41 24.83
N GLU A 316 -35.27 -8.83 25.13
CA GLU A 316 -35.49 -7.39 25.01
C GLU A 316 -34.59 -6.59 25.97
N GLN A 317 -34.47 -7.03 27.22
CA GLN A 317 -33.52 -6.46 28.17
C GLN A 317 -32.07 -6.55 27.66
N ALA A 318 -31.69 -7.70 27.09
CA ALA A 318 -30.36 -7.86 26.50
C ALA A 318 -30.14 -6.95 25.27
N ARG A 319 -31.14 -6.75 24.41
CA ARG A 319 -31.04 -5.79 23.28
C ARG A 319 -30.91 -4.36 23.76
N ASN A 320 -31.68 -3.99 24.79
CA ASN A 320 -31.61 -2.65 25.36
C ASN A 320 -30.26 -2.40 26.03
N LYS A 321 -29.67 -3.42 26.67
CA LYS A 321 -28.32 -3.35 27.23
C LYS A 321 -27.26 -3.21 26.14
N GLU A 322 -27.32 -4.04 25.08
CA GLU A 322 -26.41 -3.99 23.93
C GLU A 322 -26.48 -2.63 23.21
N GLN A 323 -27.69 -2.09 23.02
CA GLN A 323 -27.88 -0.76 22.44
C GLN A 323 -27.34 0.34 23.36
N ALA A 324 -27.56 0.26 24.68
CA ALA A 324 -27.01 1.21 25.64
C ALA A 324 -25.47 1.15 25.69
N GLU A 325 -24.86 -0.03 25.59
CA GLU A 325 -23.41 -0.20 25.49
C GLU A 325 -22.86 0.39 24.18
N LYS A 326 -23.57 0.20 23.06
CA LYS A 326 -23.22 0.81 21.78
C LYS A 326 -23.32 2.34 21.82
N ASP A 327 -24.42 2.87 22.37
CA ASP A 327 -24.65 4.31 22.49
C ASP A 327 -23.62 4.97 23.43
N THR A 328 -23.19 4.28 24.50
CA THR A 328 -22.13 4.79 25.40
C THR A 328 -20.77 4.78 24.72
N LYS A 329 -20.42 3.73 23.96
CA LYS A 329 -19.19 3.70 23.13
C LYS A 329 -19.17 4.82 22.09
N GLU A 330 -20.26 4.99 21.34
CA GLU A 330 -20.39 6.08 20.35
C GLU A 330 -20.34 7.47 21.02
N ALA A 331 -20.86 7.62 22.24
CA ALA A 331 -20.77 8.87 22.99
C ALA A 331 -19.34 9.18 23.45
N ILE A 332 -18.60 8.18 23.92
CA ILE A 332 -17.18 8.32 24.29
C ILE A 332 -16.33 8.68 23.07
N GLU A 333 -16.54 7.99 21.94
CA GLU A 333 -15.84 8.29 20.68
C GLU A 333 -16.12 9.72 20.20
N ARG A 334 -17.38 10.17 20.31
CA ARG A 334 -17.78 11.53 19.95
C ARG A 334 -17.12 12.58 20.85
N GLN A 335 -17.05 12.33 22.16
CA GLN A 335 -16.36 13.21 23.10
C GLN A 335 -14.86 13.28 22.81
N ALA A 336 -14.20 12.14 22.58
CA ALA A 336 -12.78 12.09 22.21
C ALA A 336 -12.49 12.86 20.92
N LYS A 337 -13.39 12.76 19.92
CA LYS A 337 -13.27 13.50 18.66
C LYS A 337 -13.44 15.02 18.83
N ASP A 338 -14.38 15.45 19.67
CA ASP A 338 -14.59 16.86 19.97
C ASP A 338 -13.43 17.45 20.80
N GLU A 339 -12.88 16.69 21.75
CA GLU A 339 -11.66 17.04 22.49
C GLU A 339 -10.43 17.14 21.57
N ALA A 340 -10.24 16.19 20.65
CA ALA A 340 -9.17 16.28 19.66
C ALA A 340 -9.31 17.51 18.76
N ARG A 341 -10.55 17.85 18.35
CA ARG A 341 -10.83 19.04 17.53
C ARG A 341 -10.54 20.34 18.29
N THR A 342 -10.88 20.42 19.57
CA THR A 342 -10.61 21.60 20.41
C THR A 342 -9.12 21.76 20.70
N ARG A 343 -8.39 20.67 21.00
CA ARG A 343 -6.92 20.72 21.14
C ARG A 343 -6.23 21.18 19.86
N ASN A 344 -6.67 20.67 18.70
CA ASN A 344 -6.12 21.10 17.42
C ASN A 344 -6.45 22.58 17.10
N ALA A 345 -7.64 23.05 17.48
CA ALA A 345 -7.98 24.46 17.36
C ALA A 345 -7.07 25.34 18.22
N GLN A 346 -6.84 24.99 19.49
CA GLN A 346 -5.93 25.71 20.39
C GLN A 346 -4.49 25.75 19.87
N LYS A 347 -3.94 24.60 19.44
CA LYS A 347 -2.61 24.54 18.82
C LYS A 347 -2.51 25.45 17.58
N SER A 348 -3.57 25.48 16.76
CA SER A 348 -3.59 26.35 15.57
C SER A 348 -3.64 27.84 15.91
N GLU A 349 -4.34 28.23 16.98
CA GLU A 349 -4.40 29.59 17.50
C GLU A 349 -3.04 30.03 18.06
N GLU A 350 -2.36 29.17 18.82
CA GLU A 350 -1.02 29.43 19.35
C GLU A 350 0.01 29.62 18.22
N ILE A 351 -0.03 28.77 17.19
CA ILE A 351 0.85 28.90 16.01
C ILE A 351 0.55 30.21 15.26
N ALA A 352 -0.72 30.58 15.11
CA ALA A 352 -1.11 31.84 14.49
C ALA A 352 -0.59 33.06 15.28
N PHE A 353 -0.70 33.02 16.60
CA PHE A 353 -0.19 34.07 17.49
C PHE A 353 1.34 34.18 17.43
N LYS A 354 2.07 33.05 17.46
CA LYS A 354 3.54 32.99 17.30
C LYS A 354 3.98 33.55 15.93
N ARG A 355 3.22 33.32 14.87
CA ARG A 355 3.47 33.91 13.55
C ARG A 355 3.23 35.42 13.53
N GLN A 356 2.16 35.89 14.14
CA GLN A 356 1.85 37.31 14.25
C GLN A 356 2.94 38.07 15.00
N GLN A 357 3.42 37.55 16.15
CA GLN A 357 4.54 38.16 16.88
C GLN A 357 5.82 38.23 16.04
N LYS A 358 6.17 37.14 15.33
CA LYS A 358 7.33 37.13 14.43
C LYS A 358 7.21 38.15 13.29
N GLU A 359 5.99 38.42 12.81
CA GLU A 359 5.74 39.43 11.79
C GLU A 359 5.85 40.86 12.37
N GLU A 360 5.31 41.09 13.56
CA GLU A 360 5.44 42.35 14.28
C GLU A 360 6.91 42.68 14.61
N ASP A 361 7.70 41.71 15.04
CA ASP A 361 9.14 41.88 15.31
C ASP A 361 9.93 42.18 14.02
N LYS A 362 9.60 41.50 12.91
CA LYS A 362 10.16 41.82 11.59
C LYS A 362 9.79 43.25 11.16
N ALA A 363 8.54 43.66 11.38
CA ALA A 363 8.09 45.02 11.08
C ALA A 363 8.83 46.05 11.94
N ARG A 364 9.02 45.80 13.25
CA ARG A 364 9.81 46.66 14.15
C ARG A 364 11.28 46.75 13.71
N CYS A 365 11.89 45.63 13.37
CA CYS A 365 13.25 45.58 12.83
C CYS A 365 13.38 46.37 11.51
N ALA A 366 12.39 46.25 10.62
CA ALA A 366 12.34 47.00 9.37
C ALA A 366 12.19 48.51 9.61
N MET A 367 11.32 48.93 10.53
CA MET A 367 11.18 50.34 10.93
C MET A 367 12.49 50.89 11.50
N HIS A 368 13.15 50.15 12.39
CA HIS A 368 14.43 50.58 12.95
C HIS A 368 15.53 50.69 11.88
N ARG A 369 15.58 49.74 10.94
CA ARG A 369 16.50 49.78 9.80
C ARG A 369 16.23 50.97 8.87
N ALA A 370 14.96 51.27 8.61
CA ALA A 370 14.55 52.44 7.82
C ALA A 370 14.95 53.75 8.52
N ALA A 371 14.71 53.87 9.82
CA ALA A 371 15.13 55.02 10.61
C ALA A 371 16.67 55.20 10.59
N ALA A 372 17.43 54.14 10.80
CA ALA A 372 18.89 54.18 10.74
C ALA A 372 19.42 54.54 9.33
N ALA A 373 18.72 54.14 8.27
CA ALA A 373 19.05 54.52 6.89
C ALA A 373 18.77 56.01 6.63
N GLN A 374 17.67 56.57 7.17
CA GLN A 374 17.39 58.00 7.08
C GLN A 374 18.45 58.84 7.81
N VAL A 375 18.86 58.44 9.02
CA VAL A 375 19.95 59.11 9.76
C VAL A 375 21.26 59.07 8.97
N ARG A 376 21.61 57.92 8.37
CA ARG A 376 22.79 57.81 7.51
C ARG A 376 22.69 58.68 6.26
N SER A 377 21.52 58.75 5.63
CA SER A 377 21.27 59.63 4.48
C SER A 377 21.45 61.11 4.85
N GLN A 378 20.95 61.54 6.01
CA GLN A 378 21.14 62.90 6.52
C GLN A 378 22.62 63.20 6.78
N ARG A 379 23.33 62.33 7.49
CA ARG A 379 24.79 62.46 7.70
C ARG A 379 25.58 62.49 6.39
N ALA A 380 25.18 61.69 5.40
CA ALA A 380 25.81 61.69 4.08
C ALA A 380 25.57 63.00 3.33
N LYS A 381 24.37 63.58 3.42
CA LYS A 381 24.07 64.92 2.87
C LYS A 381 24.88 66.00 3.57
N GLU A 382 24.94 65.99 4.90
CA GLU A 382 25.78 66.90 5.69
C GLU A 382 27.25 66.77 5.28
N HIS A 383 27.79 65.54 5.23
CA HIS A 383 29.16 65.28 4.82
C HIS A 383 29.42 65.71 3.36
N ALA A 384 28.48 65.51 2.44
CA ALA A 384 28.59 65.98 1.06
C ALA A 384 28.62 67.52 0.99
N THR A 385 27.78 68.21 1.76
CA THR A 385 27.81 69.68 1.84
C THR A 385 29.11 70.21 2.45
N ALA A 386 29.61 69.58 3.53
CA ALA A 386 30.89 69.91 4.15
C ALA A 386 32.06 69.66 3.19
N ARG A 387 32.03 68.56 2.43
CA ARG A 387 33.05 68.23 1.42
C ARG A 387 33.01 69.21 0.24
N ALA A 388 31.82 69.65 -0.18
CA ALA A 388 31.67 70.68 -1.20
C ALA A 388 32.24 72.04 -0.73
N GLN A 389 31.98 72.44 0.51
CA GLN A 389 32.55 73.65 1.11
C GLN A 389 34.08 73.54 1.24
N ARG A 390 34.60 72.40 1.71
CA ARG A 390 36.04 72.13 1.79
C ARG A 390 36.70 72.13 0.42
N ASN A 391 36.08 71.51 -0.59
CA ASN A 391 36.58 71.53 -1.96
C ASN A 391 36.54 72.93 -2.58
N ALA A 392 35.57 73.78 -2.23
CA ALA A 392 35.55 75.17 -2.64
C ALA A 392 36.69 75.99 -2.00
N GLN A 393 37.00 75.74 -0.72
CA GLN A 393 38.19 76.32 -0.07
C GLN A 393 39.50 75.79 -0.66
N ILE A 394 39.60 74.49 -0.90
CA ILE A 394 40.76 73.86 -1.55
C ILE A 394 40.90 74.39 -2.98
N LYS A 395 39.83 74.61 -3.75
CA LYS A 395 39.92 75.26 -5.07
C LYS A 395 40.45 76.68 -4.96
N LYS A 396 39.99 77.48 -3.99
CA LYS A 396 40.55 78.82 -3.74
C LYS A 396 42.03 78.77 -3.35
N GLN A 397 42.43 77.82 -2.50
CA GLN A 397 43.82 77.63 -2.11
C GLN A 397 44.68 77.06 -3.25
N ASN A 398 44.12 76.17 -4.07
CA ASN A 398 44.78 75.59 -5.24
C ASN A 398 44.86 76.58 -6.40
N GLU A 399 43.95 77.54 -6.55
CA GLU A 399 44.11 78.67 -7.49
C GLU A 399 45.23 79.61 -7.04
N VAL A 400 45.43 79.75 -5.72
CA VAL A 400 46.57 80.48 -5.14
C VAL A 400 47.88 79.68 -5.26
N ALA A 401 47.84 78.35 -5.12
CA ALA A 401 49.00 77.46 -5.24
C ALA A 401 49.36 77.11 -6.70
N ALA A 402 48.40 77.11 -7.62
CA ALA A 402 48.61 76.93 -9.07
C ALA A 402 49.31 78.14 -9.69
N LYS A 403 49.27 79.32 -9.04
CA LYS A 403 50.15 80.45 -9.35
C LYS A 403 51.60 80.27 -8.85
N LYS A 404 51.92 79.20 -8.11
CA LYS A 404 53.25 78.98 -7.49
C LYS A 404 53.89 77.61 -7.75
N ALA A 405 53.22 76.64 -8.36
CA ALA A 405 53.77 75.29 -8.49
C ALA A 405 53.62 74.74 -9.91
N ASN A 406 54.36 75.34 -10.86
CA ASN A 406 54.63 74.76 -12.17
C ASN A 406 56.01 74.08 -12.12
N LYS A 407 56.09 72.88 -11.52
CA LYS A 407 57.22 71.94 -11.60
C LYS A 407 56.92 70.72 -10.73
N GLY A 408 56.91 69.51 -11.32
CA GLY A 408 57.01 68.29 -10.52
C GLY A 408 56.32 67.08 -11.13
N LYS A 409 57.13 66.20 -11.70
CA LYS A 409 56.81 64.92 -12.33
C LYS A 409 56.45 63.80 -11.33
N ASN A 410 55.76 62.80 -11.88
CA ASN A 410 55.91 61.35 -11.69
C ASN A 410 55.31 60.61 -10.47
N LYS A 411 54.68 59.47 -10.81
CA LYS A 411 55.03 58.07 -10.44
C LYS A 411 54.01 57.27 -9.61
N ASP A 412 53.52 56.19 -10.26
CA ASP A 412 53.29 54.79 -9.84
C ASP A 412 52.80 54.44 -8.42
N VAL A 413 51.92 53.43 -8.31
CA VAL A 413 52.22 52.07 -7.78
C VAL A 413 50.95 51.26 -7.42
N ALA A 414 50.89 50.08 -8.05
CA ALA A 414 50.45 48.72 -7.64
C ALA A 414 49.24 48.44 -6.72
N SER A 415 48.43 47.49 -7.19
CA SER A 415 47.44 46.70 -6.44
C SER A 415 47.93 45.25 -6.25
N PRO A 416 47.73 44.60 -5.08
CA PRO A 416 48.20 43.23 -4.83
C PRO A 416 47.14 42.17 -5.14
N LYS A 417 47.63 41.02 -5.64
CA LYS A 417 46.89 39.77 -5.89
C LYS A 417 46.51 39.06 -4.58
N LYS A 418 45.35 38.40 -4.58
CA LYS A 418 44.79 37.58 -3.50
C LYS A 418 45.09 36.10 -3.79
N VAL A 419 45.64 35.38 -2.80
CA VAL A 419 46.04 33.97 -2.87
C VAL A 419 44.89 33.09 -2.37
N SER A 420 44.56 32.04 -3.12
CA SER A 420 43.58 31.01 -2.78
C SER A 420 44.27 29.82 -2.10
N PHE A 421 43.80 29.44 -0.91
CA PHE A 421 44.17 28.20 -0.22
C PHE A 421 43.29 27.05 -0.73
N SER A 422 43.91 25.98 -1.21
CA SER A 422 43.29 24.69 -1.51
C SER A 422 43.63 23.71 -0.39
N SER A 423 42.61 23.23 0.33
CA SER A 423 42.74 22.08 1.23
C SER A 423 42.30 20.82 0.48
N ASP A 424 43.27 19.98 0.15
CA ASP A 424 43.05 18.59 -0.30
C ASP A 424 42.40 17.81 0.85
N ALA A 425 41.10 17.57 0.73
CA ALA A 425 40.37 16.63 1.58
C ALA A 425 40.08 15.38 0.74
N LEU A 426 40.59 14.23 1.20
CA LEU A 426 40.29 12.91 0.65
C LEU A 426 38.77 12.73 0.53
N THR A 427 38.25 12.81 -0.69
CA THR A 427 36.87 12.46 -1.01
C THR A 427 36.93 11.22 -1.88
N LEU A 428 36.61 10.05 -1.30
CA LEU A 428 36.29 8.88 -2.10
C LEU A 428 35.11 9.26 -3.02
N SER A 429 35.31 9.10 -4.32
CA SER A 429 34.27 9.37 -5.31
C SER A 429 33.06 8.47 -5.05
N ASN A 430 31.87 9.07 -4.94
CA ASN A 430 30.59 8.46 -4.55
C ASN A 430 30.13 7.20 -5.32
N SER A 431 30.88 6.69 -6.30
CA SER A 431 30.45 5.66 -7.24
C SER A 431 30.79 4.20 -6.87
N LYS A 432 31.35 3.92 -5.68
CA LYS A 432 31.85 2.57 -5.34
C LYS A 432 31.39 1.95 -4.00
N VAL A 433 30.38 2.51 -3.32
CA VAL A 433 29.87 1.88 -2.08
C VAL A 433 28.88 0.76 -2.44
N THR A 434 29.29 -0.49 -2.24
CA THR A 434 28.48 -1.71 -2.37
C THR A 434 28.17 -2.31 -0.99
N ALA A 435 27.29 -3.33 -0.92
CA ALA A 435 26.98 -4.03 0.33
C ALA A 435 28.21 -4.68 0.98
N ASP A 436 29.21 -5.06 0.18
CA ASP A 436 30.44 -5.70 0.62
C ASP A 436 31.52 -4.71 1.09
N THR A 437 31.26 -3.40 1.02
CA THR A 437 32.25 -2.39 1.45
C THR A 437 32.36 -2.40 2.98
N PRO A 438 33.56 -2.62 3.57
CA PRO A 438 33.70 -2.69 5.02
C PRO A 438 33.37 -1.33 5.68
N ASP A 439 32.76 -1.39 6.86
CA ASP A 439 32.41 -0.20 7.63
C ASP A 439 33.69 0.56 8.06
N PRO A 440 33.84 1.86 7.77
CA PRO A 440 35.01 2.64 8.14
C PRO A 440 35.24 2.72 9.66
N ARG A 441 34.21 2.47 10.49
CA ARG A 441 34.36 2.41 11.95
C ARG A 441 35.12 1.18 12.42
N SER A 442 35.26 0.15 11.57
CA SER A 442 36.06 -1.06 11.91
C SER A 442 37.53 -0.74 12.18
N TYR A 443 38.05 0.36 11.64
CA TYR A 443 39.42 0.83 11.86
C TYR A 443 39.62 1.56 13.21
N LEU A 444 38.55 1.78 13.99
CA LEU A 444 38.65 2.45 15.28
C LEU A 444 39.14 1.52 16.39
N ASN A 445 39.76 2.14 17.41
CA ASN A 445 40.07 1.46 18.67
C ASN A 445 38.81 1.25 19.52
N LEU A 446 38.82 0.21 20.35
CA LEU A 446 37.68 -0.15 21.22
C LEU A 446 37.24 1.04 22.10
N SER A 447 38.18 1.83 22.62
CA SER A 447 37.88 3.02 23.43
C SER A 447 37.07 4.09 22.68
N ASP A 448 37.31 4.26 21.38
CA ASP A 448 36.62 5.27 20.58
C ASP A 448 35.24 4.75 20.13
N LEU A 449 35.12 3.44 19.87
CA LEU A 449 33.82 2.80 19.61
C LEU A 449 32.89 2.87 20.83
N VAL A 450 33.42 2.61 22.03
CA VAL A 450 32.65 2.75 23.28
C VAL A 450 32.16 4.19 23.46
N LYS A 451 33.02 5.20 23.19
CA LYS A 451 32.59 6.62 23.23
C LYS A 451 31.52 6.94 22.21
N MET A 452 31.63 6.40 20.99
CA MET A 452 30.62 6.60 19.95
C MET A 452 29.27 5.98 20.33
N CYS A 453 29.28 4.78 20.89
CA CYS A 453 28.07 4.11 21.39
C CYS A 453 27.45 4.89 22.55
N ALA A 454 28.26 5.32 23.52
CA ALA A 454 27.80 6.13 24.66
C ALA A 454 27.19 7.48 24.21
N ASN A 455 27.79 8.15 23.22
CA ASN A 455 27.24 9.40 22.65
C ASN A 455 25.88 9.20 21.95
N ARG A 456 25.53 7.97 21.60
CA ARG A 456 24.23 7.59 21.01
C ARG A 456 23.26 6.96 22.02
N GLY A 457 23.65 6.87 23.29
CA GLY A 457 22.84 6.22 24.32
C GLY A 457 22.76 4.70 24.20
N LEU A 458 23.66 4.06 23.45
CA LEU A 458 23.72 2.60 23.31
C LEU A 458 24.47 1.99 24.49
N ASP A 459 23.99 0.84 25.00
CA ASP A 459 24.68 0.11 26.07
C ASP A 459 26.03 -0.44 25.58
N THR A 460 27.07 -0.23 26.40
CA THR A 460 28.48 -0.54 26.10
C THR A 460 29.09 -1.55 27.08
N ALA A 461 28.37 -1.95 28.14
CA ALA A 461 28.92 -2.78 29.19
C ALA A 461 29.23 -4.20 28.68
N GLY A 462 30.52 -4.59 28.72
CA GLY A 462 30.96 -5.96 28.42
C GLY A 462 30.99 -6.36 26.94
N LYS A 463 30.63 -5.45 26.02
CA LYS A 463 30.55 -5.77 24.59
C LYS A 463 31.92 -5.81 23.90
N LEU A 464 32.09 -6.79 23.00
CA LEU A 464 33.28 -6.93 22.17
C LEU A 464 33.29 -5.91 21.02
N LYS A 465 34.44 -5.71 20.37
CA LYS A 465 34.61 -4.72 19.28
C LYS A 465 33.59 -4.90 18.14
N HIS A 466 33.31 -6.14 17.75
CA HIS A 466 32.36 -6.44 16.66
C HIS A 466 30.91 -6.15 17.07
N GLU A 467 30.51 -6.53 18.29
CA GLU A 467 29.16 -6.26 18.83
C GLU A 467 28.88 -4.75 18.92
N LEU A 468 29.88 -3.95 19.30
CA LEU A 468 29.75 -2.48 19.30
C LEU A 468 29.58 -1.91 17.89
N LEU A 469 30.24 -2.50 16.88
CA LEU A 469 30.08 -2.09 15.49
C LEU A 469 28.69 -2.44 14.96
N ASP A 470 28.19 -3.63 15.28
CA ASP A 470 26.86 -4.06 14.85
C ASP A 470 25.76 -3.21 15.50
N CYS A 471 25.87 -2.92 16.81
CA CYS A 471 24.96 -1.98 17.48
C CYS A 471 24.95 -0.58 16.81
N LEU A 472 26.11 -0.10 16.35
CA LEU A 472 26.22 1.19 15.67
C LEU A 472 25.64 1.17 14.26
N LYS A 473 25.71 0.02 13.56
CA LYS A 473 25.09 -0.18 12.25
C LYS A 473 23.58 -0.26 12.38
N ASP A 474 23.08 -1.03 13.34
CA ASP A 474 21.64 -1.16 13.60
C ASP A 474 21.03 0.22 13.90
N ALA A 475 21.69 1.03 14.73
CA ALA A 475 21.27 2.41 15.00
C ALA A 475 21.32 3.34 13.77
N ASP A 476 22.23 3.13 12.81
CA ASP A 476 22.21 3.87 11.53
C ASP A 476 21.11 3.34 10.59
N ASP A 477 20.68 2.10 10.76
CA ASP A 477 19.70 1.40 9.95
C ASP A 477 18.27 1.83 10.24
N GLU A 478 17.98 2.11 11.52
CA GLU A 478 16.75 2.73 12.02
C GLU A 478 16.47 4.11 11.42
N TRP A 479 17.50 4.85 11.00
CA TRP A 479 17.29 6.17 10.40
C TRP A 479 16.58 6.10 9.04
N SER A 480 15.52 6.91 8.91
CA SER A 480 14.81 7.11 7.65
C SER A 480 15.72 7.75 6.59
N GLN A 481 15.40 7.55 5.30
CA GLN A 481 16.19 8.18 4.22
C GLN A 481 16.14 9.73 4.29
N SER A 482 15.04 10.31 4.78
CA SER A 482 14.90 11.75 5.01
C SER A 482 15.85 12.26 6.10
N ASP A 483 15.99 11.52 7.20
CA ASP A 483 16.83 11.95 8.32
C ASP A 483 18.31 11.79 7.99
N LEU A 484 18.68 10.73 7.28
CA LEU A 484 20.02 10.58 6.69
C LEU A 484 20.39 11.78 5.80
N LYS A 485 19.46 12.25 4.96
CA LYS A 485 19.68 13.46 4.13
C LYS A 485 19.87 14.72 4.96
N LYS A 486 19.08 14.91 6.04
CA LYS A 486 19.24 16.05 6.95
C LYS A 486 20.61 16.00 7.63
N MET A 487 20.99 14.84 8.18
CA MET A 487 22.26 14.62 8.86
C MET A 487 23.47 14.79 7.93
N CYS A 488 23.40 14.32 6.69
CA CYS A 488 24.44 14.59 5.70
C CYS A 488 24.56 16.09 5.42
N ARG A 489 23.44 16.81 5.23
CA ARG A 489 23.46 18.26 4.97
C ARG A 489 24.02 19.06 6.16
N THR A 490 23.65 18.72 7.38
CA THR A 490 24.16 19.41 8.58
C THR A 490 25.66 19.23 8.75
N LYS A 491 26.19 18.05 8.37
CA LYS A 491 27.63 17.76 8.36
C LYS A 491 28.36 18.20 7.09
N GLY A 492 27.69 18.84 6.13
CA GLY A 492 28.28 19.27 4.86
C GLY A 492 28.69 18.12 3.93
N LEU A 493 28.12 16.93 4.12
CA LEU A 493 28.34 15.74 3.31
C LEU A 493 27.36 15.68 2.13
N ASN A 494 27.67 14.86 1.13
CA ASN A 494 26.78 14.68 -0.01
C ASN A 494 25.48 13.99 0.41
N ALA A 495 24.35 14.69 0.24
CA ALA A 495 23.01 14.17 0.53
C ALA A 495 22.30 13.58 -0.70
N SER A 496 22.97 13.51 -1.85
CA SER A 496 22.48 12.80 -3.03
C SER A 496 23.14 11.43 -3.11
N GLY A 497 22.38 10.36 -2.86
CA GLY A 497 22.87 8.98 -2.91
C GLY A 497 21.82 7.96 -2.45
N SER A 498 22.14 6.68 -2.57
CA SER A 498 21.34 5.59 -1.99
C SER A 498 21.36 5.66 -0.46
N LYS A 499 20.41 4.99 0.23
CA LYS A 499 20.37 4.93 1.71
C LYS A 499 21.72 4.42 2.25
N LEU A 500 22.26 3.38 1.62
CA LEU A 500 23.55 2.77 1.95
C LEU A 500 24.73 3.76 1.84
N GLN A 501 24.80 4.54 0.75
CA GLN A 501 25.87 5.53 0.55
C GLN A 501 25.85 6.62 1.63
N MET A 502 24.65 7.11 1.99
CA MET A 502 24.53 8.15 3.02
C MET A 502 24.93 7.64 4.41
N LYS A 503 24.52 6.40 4.77
CA LYS A 503 24.98 5.74 6.00
C LYS A 503 26.51 5.63 6.03
N TYR A 504 27.10 5.14 4.94
CA TYR A 504 28.55 5.02 4.81
C TYR A 504 29.27 6.36 4.98
N HIS A 505 28.79 7.43 4.34
CA HIS A 505 29.39 8.77 4.50
C HIS A 505 29.28 9.30 5.93
N LEU A 506 28.15 9.08 6.60
CA LEU A 506 27.99 9.45 8.02
C LEU A 506 28.89 8.63 8.93
N ALA A 507 29.06 7.34 8.65
CA ALA A 507 29.98 6.46 9.35
C ALA A 507 31.44 6.89 9.16
N LEU A 508 31.85 7.19 7.93
CA LEU A 508 33.18 7.69 7.60
C LEU A 508 33.47 9.02 8.30
N ALA A 509 32.53 9.97 8.25
CA ALA A 509 32.71 11.26 8.91
C ALA A 509 32.78 11.14 10.44
N ALA A 510 32.03 10.21 11.03
CA ALA A 510 32.11 9.92 12.47
C ALA A 510 33.45 9.27 12.84
N ALA A 511 33.93 8.33 12.01
CA ALA A 511 35.22 7.68 12.23
C ALA A 511 36.38 8.69 12.09
N GLN A 512 36.36 9.55 11.07
CA GLN A 512 37.38 10.60 10.86
C GLN A 512 37.45 11.63 12.01
N ALA A 513 36.37 11.81 12.77
CA ALA A 513 36.38 12.68 13.95
C ALA A 513 37.15 12.06 15.12
N CYS A 514 37.38 10.74 15.13
CA CYS A 514 38.15 10.04 16.14
C CYS A 514 39.65 10.02 15.79
N GLY A 515 40.50 10.31 16.76
CA GLY A 515 41.96 10.36 16.56
C GLY A 515 42.58 9.00 16.21
N SER A 516 41.97 7.88 16.60
CA SER A 516 42.49 6.53 16.28
C SER A 516 42.28 6.11 14.82
N PHE A 517 41.40 6.77 14.08
CA PHE A 517 41.01 6.37 12.72
C PHE A 517 42.18 6.34 11.74
N GLN A 518 43.00 7.40 11.70
CA GLN A 518 44.14 7.46 10.78
C GLN A 518 45.17 6.34 11.06
N ALA A 519 45.38 6.00 12.33
CA ALA A 519 46.30 4.93 12.70
C ALA A 519 45.78 3.56 12.24
N GLY A 520 44.49 3.25 12.49
CA GLY A 520 43.89 2.00 12.06
C GLY A 520 43.76 1.88 10.54
N PHE A 521 43.42 2.96 9.86
CA PHE A 521 43.32 3.00 8.40
C PHE A 521 44.66 2.74 7.72
N ASN A 522 45.75 3.36 8.21
CA ASN A 522 47.09 3.12 7.67
C ASN A 522 47.57 1.67 7.88
N VAL A 523 47.17 1.04 8.99
CA VAL A 523 47.50 -0.37 9.25
C VAL A 523 46.76 -1.28 8.27
N ALA A 524 45.47 -1.07 8.05
CA ALA A 524 44.69 -1.85 7.10
C ALA A 524 45.19 -1.68 5.65
N GLN A 525 45.52 -0.44 5.25
CA GLN A 525 46.08 -0.20 3.91
C GLN A 525 47.43 -0.91 3.73
N ALA A 526 48.27 -0.99 4.77
CA ALA A 526 49.54 -1.71 4.73
C ALA A 526 49.39 -3.24 4.76
N GLU A 527 48.25 -3.76 5.23
CA GLU A 527 47.91 -5.20 5.17
C GLU A 527 47.38 -5.58 3.78
N ASP A 528 46.52 -4.75 3.18
CA ASP A 528 46.03 -4.95 1.81
C ASP A 528 47.18 -4.89 0.79
N GLU A 529 48.10 -3.92 0.93
CA GLU A 529 49.30 -3.84 0.08
C GLU A 529 50.26 -5.03 0.23
N LYS A 530 50.18 -5.80 1.32
CA LYS A 530 50.98 -7.03 1.49
C LYS A 530 50.32 -8.25 0.85
N MET A 531 48.98 -8.34 0.84
CA MET A 531 48.29 -9.47 0.21
C MET A 531 48.41 -9.44 -1.32
N ASP A 532 48.46 -8.26 -1.93
CA ASP A 532 48.62 -8.13 -3.39
C ASP A 532 50.04 -8.49 -3.89
N VAL A 533 51.04 -8.58 -3.01
CA VAL A 533 52.44 -8.91 -3.39
C VAL A 533 52.72 -10.41 -3.35
N ASP A 534 51.87 -11.21 -2.68
CA ASP A 534 52.02 -12.67 -2.61
C ASP A 534 51.16 -13.42 -3.67
N GLU A 535 50.43 -12.71 -4.53
CA GLU A 535 49.64 -13.27 -5.66
C GLU A 535 50.25 -13.03 -7.07
N GLU A 536 51.47 -12.46 -7.18
CA GLU A 536 52.31 -12.47 -8.40
C GLU A 536 53.44 -13.51 -8.31
#